data_AF-A0A380TS81-F1
#
_entry.id   AF-A0A380TS81-F1
#
_cell.length_a   1.000
_cell.length_b   1.000
_cell.length_c   1.000
_cell.angle_alpha   90.00
_cell.angle_beta   90.00
_cell.angle_gamma   90.00
#
_symmetry.space_group_name_H-M   'P 1'
#
loop_
_entity.id
_entity.type
_entity.pdbx_description
1 polymer ?
#
loop_
_entity_poly.entity_id
_entity_poly.type
_entity_poly.pdbx_seq_one_letter_code
_entity_poly.pdbx_strand_id
1 'polypeptide(L)'
;MNLIEQLGGYEYLNGFYKRAVAHGFTLTEIKEELLKYRRQHNIFEVGDKVVFTNNPCALNHSVWQVISNKDYPVVAPICNFNGRVIVEANMSVLSPYRIQHAEDEEIKAGKRLEVK
;
A
#
# COMPACT_ATOMS: atom_id res chain seq x y z
N MET A 1 -11.91 7.69 17.31
CA MET A 1 -12.96 7.19 16.42
C MET A 1 -12.60 7.63 15.01
N ASN A 2 -12.05 6.72 14.21
CA ASN A 2 -11.61 6.99 12.84
C ASN A 2 -12.85 7.16 11.94
N LEU A 3 -12.78 8.00 10.89
CA LEU A 3 -13.84 8.20 9.90
C LEU A 3 -14.41 6.88 9.36
N ILE A 4 -13.57 5.86 9.18
CA ILE A 4 -13.99 4.52 8.72
C ILE A 4 -14.83 3.79 9.75
N GLU A 5 -14.49 3.91 11.04
CA GLU A 5 -15.31 3.35 12.13
C GLU A 5 -16.66 4.06 12.22
N GLN A 6 -16.69 5.39 12.02
CA GLN A 6 -17.93 6.16 11.98
C GLN A 6 -18.83 5.79 10.80
N LEU A 7 -18.26 5.28 9.72
CA LEU A 7 -18.96 4.93 8.48
C LEU A 7 -19.32 3.43 8.37
N GLY A 8 -19.15 2.66 9.44
CA GLY A 8 -19.60 1.26 9.52
C GLY A 8 -18.53 0.21 9.19
N GLY A 9 -17.25 0.59 9.20
CA GLY A 9 -16.12 -0.33 9.08
C GLY A 9 -15.65 -0.61 7.64
N TYR A 10 -14.50 -1.29 7.55
CA TYR A 10 -13.75 -1.49 6.31
C TYR A 10 -14.49 -2.36 5.27
N GLU A 11 -15.19 -3.41 5.70
CA GLU A 11 -15.93 -4.31 4.79
C GLU A 11 -17.08 -3.61 4.04
N TYR A 12 -17.54 -2.46 4.53
CA TYR A 12 -18.56 -1.63 3.89
C TYR A 12 -18.02 -0.74 2.75
N LEU A 13 -16.74 -0.90 2.38
CA LEU A 13 -16.05 -0.14 1.35
C LEU A 13 -16.70 -0.18 -0.04
N ASN A 14 -17.43 -1.26 -0.36
CA ASN A 14 -18.12 -1.41 -1.64
C ASN A 14 -19.25 -0.38 -1.88
N GLY A 15 -19.54 0.47 -0.90
CA GLY A 15 -20.41 1.66 -1.04
C GLY A 15 -19.89 2.93 -0.35
N PHE A 16 -18.65 2.91 0.16
CA PHE A 16 -18.08 3.98 0.99
C PHE A 16 -17.93 5.30 0.25
N TYR A 17 -17.49 5.24 -1.01
CA TYR A 17 -17.36 6.42 -1.86
C TYR A 17 -18.66 7.20 -2.00
N LYS A 18 -19.79 6.51 -2.20
CA LYS A 18 -21.09 7.16 -2.36
C LYS A 18 -21.56 7.85 -1.09
N ARG A 19 -21.30 7.26 0.08
CA ARG A 19 -21.67 7.83 1.38
C ARG A 19 -20.75 8.98 1.79
N ALA A 20 -19.45 8.82 1.65
CA ALA A 20 -18.50 9.87 2.03
C ALA A 20 -18.65 11.12 1.15
N VAL A 21 -18.91 10.96 -0.16
CA VAL A 21 -19.30 12.09 -1.03
C VAL A 21 -20.61 12.73 -0.57
N ALA A 22 -21.61 11.96 -0.14
CA ALA A 22 -22.85 12.49 0.43
C ALA A 22 -22.64 13.26 1.76
N HIS A 23 -21.57 12.94 2.50
CA HIS A 23 -21.15 13.67 3.70
C HIS A 23 -20.21 14.85 3.40
N GLY A 24 -19.99 15.19 2.13
CA GLY A 24 -19.23 16.36 1.70
C GLY A 24 -17.72 16.15 1.56
N PHE A 25 -17.23 14.92 1.66
CA PHE A 25 -15.82 14.62 1.44
C PHE A 25 -15.49 14.49 -0.04
N THR A 26 -14.31 14.98 -0.41
CA THR A 26 -13.75 14.77 -1.74
C THR A 26 -13.21 13.35 -1.88
N LEU A 27 -13.14 12.87 -3.13
CA LEU A 27 -12.54 11.57 -3.45
C LEU A 27 -11.07 11.46 -2.99
N THR A 28 -10.34 12.57 -2.95
CA THR A 28 -8.94 12.61 -2.52
C THR A 28 -8.83 12.38 -1.01
N GLU A 29 -9.60 13.14 -0.21
CA GLU A 29 -9.63 12.99 1.25
C GLU A 29 -10.04 11.57 1.66
N ILE A 30 -11.02 11.00 0.95
CA ILE A 30 -11.46 9.62 1.14
C ILE A 30 -10.30 8.65 0.91
N LYS A 31 -9.57 8.77 -0.20
CA LYS A 31 -8.45 7.87 -0.52
C LYS A 31 -7.32 7.98 0.49
N GLU A 32 -7.03 9.18 0.98
CA GLU A 32 -6.00 9.42 1.99
C GLU A 32 -6.38 8.79 3.34
N GLU A 33 -7.61 8.98 3.80
CA GLU A 33 -8.07 8.37 5.06
C GLU A 33 -8.16 6.84 4.97
N LEU A 34 -8.60 6.31 3.83
CA LEU A 34 -8.57 4.87 3.57
C LEU A 34 -7.13 4.33 3.60
N LEU A 35 -6.18 5.03 2.97
CA LEU A 35 -4.77 4.64 2.99
C LEU A 35 -4.22 4.64 4.42
N LYS A 36 -4.49 5.68 5.22
CA LYS A 36 -4.04 5.77 6.62
C LYS A 36 -4.58 4.60 7.45
N TYR A 37 -5.85 4.26 7.31
CA TYR A 37 -6.42 3.11 8.02
C TYR A 37 -5.78 1.80 7.58
N ARG A 38 -5.58 1.59 6.27
CA ARG A 38 -4.93 0.39 5.75
C ARG A 38 -3.49 0.24 6.27
N ARG A 39 -2.75 1.35 6.37
CA ARG A 39 -1.43 1.41 7.02
C ARG A 39 -1.49 1.02 8.50
N GLN A 40 -2.42 1.59 9.27
CA GLN A 40 -2.57 1.31 10.71
C GLN A 40 -2.99 -0.13 11.01
N HIS A 41 -3.83 -0.72 10.15
CA HIS A 41 -4.38 -2.05 10.36
C HIS A 41 -3.63 -3.16 9.59
N ASN A 42 -2.51 -2.84 8.93
CA ASN A 42 -1.74 -3.77 8.07
C ASN A 42 -2.61 -4.48 7.01
N ILE A 43 -3.57 -3.75 6.43
CA ILE A 43 -4.41 -4.23 5.34
C ILE A 43 -3.73 -3.88 4.02
N PHE A 44 -3.62 -4.84 3.09
CA PHE A 44 -2.96 -4.65 1.80
C PHE A 44 -3.94 -4.81 0.64
N GLU A 45 -3.94 -3.84 -0.27
CA GLU A 45 -4.72 -3.84 -1.51
C GLU A 45 -3.80 -3.81 -2.74
N VAL A 46 -4.31 -4.32 -3.87
CA VAL A 46 -3.59 -4.27 -5.15
C VAL A 46 -3.29 -2.81 -5.50
N GLY A 47 -2.03 -2.53 -5.83
CA GLY A 47 -1.52 -1.21 -6.12
C GLY A 47 -0.77 -0.55 -4.96
N ASP A 48 -0.90 -1.05 -3.74
CA ASP A 48 -0.18 -0.51 -2.58
C ASP A 48 1.33 -0.61 -2.74
N LYS A 49 2.01 0.44 -2.29
CA LYS A 49 3.47 0.50 -2.24
C LYS A 49 3.95 0.00 -0.90
N VAL A 50 4.89 -0.93 -0.92
CA VAL A 50 5.40 -1.60 0.26
C VAL A 50 6.91 -1.70 0.23
N VAL A 51 7.48 -1.89 1.41
CA VAL A 51 8.92 -2.02 1.66
C VAL A 51 9.15 -3.26 2.52
N PHE A 52 10.29 -3.91 2.33
CA PHE A 52 10.64 -5.05 3.17
C PHE A 52 11.29 -4.60 4.48
N THR A 53 10.88 -5.21 5.60
CA THR A 53 11.34 -4.84 6.95
C THR A 53 12.65 -5.52 7.36
N ASN A 54 12.96 -6.68 6.77
CA ASN A 54 14.16 -7.48 7.06
C ASN A 54 14.42 -8.44 5.88
N ASN A 55 14.88 -7.93 4.74
CA ASN A 55 15.26 -8.79 3.62
C ASN A 55 16.79 -9.01 3.61
N PRO A 56 17.28 -10.24 3.85
CA PRO A 56 18.71 -10.57 3.69
C PRO A 56 19.13 -10.64 2.21
N CYS A 57 18.19 -10.62 1.26
CA CYS A 57 18.50 -10.58 -0.16
C CYS A 57 18.88 -9.14 -0.58
N ALA A 58 20.07 -8.99 -1.15
CA ALA A 58 20.75 -7.75 -1.55
C ALA A 58 20.03 -6.82 -2.56
N LEU A 59 18.74 -7.03 -2.83
CA LEU A 59 17.87 -6.06 -3.52
C LEU A 59 17.38 -5.02 -2.50
N ASN A 60 18.37 -4.38 -1.86
CA ASN A 60 18.23 -3.55 -0.67
C ASN A 60 17.13 -2.52 -0.84
N HIS A 61 16.10 -2.67 -0.02
CA HIS A 61 15.18 -1.61 0.37
C HIS A 61 14.28 -1.04 -0.72
N SER A 62 14.33 -1.50 -1.97
CA SER A 62 13.47 -1.01 -3.07
C SER A 62 12.00 -0.94 -2.68
N VAL A 63 11.24 0.00 -3.25
CA VAL A 63 9.77 0.02 -3.12
C VAL A 63 9.17 -1.03 -4.06
N TRP A 64 8.24 -1.82 -3.54
CA TRP A 64 7.52 -2.87 -4.27
C TRP A 64 6.05 -2.49 -4.37
N GLN A 65 5.33 -3.15 -5.27
CA GLN A 65 3.89 -2.99 -5.41
C GLN A 65 3.16 -4.31 -5.17
N VAL A 66 2.06 -4.25 -4.43
CA VAL A 66 1.12 -5.38 -4.30
C VAL A 66 0.41 -5.60 -5.64
N ILE A 67 0.56 -6.79 -6.22
CA ILE A 67 -0.07 -7.16 -7.50
C ILE A 67 -1.28 -8.09 -7.34
N SER A 68 -1.39 -8.76 -6.21
CA SER A 68 -2.50 -9.64 -5.84
C SER A 68 -2.62 -9.72 -4.33
N ASN A 69 -3.84 -9.85 -3.82
CA ASN A 69 -4.11 -9.95 -2.38
C ASN A 69 -5.21 -10.99 -2.06
N LYS A 70 -5.43 -11.99 -2.92
CA LYS A 70 -6.50 -13.00 -2.76
C LYS A 70 -6.40 -13.78 -1.44
N ASP A 71 -5.26 -14.43 -1.22
CA ASP A 71 -5.01 -15.24 -0.02
C ASP A 71 -3.96 -14.58 0.89
N TYR A 72 -3.01 -13.89 0.27
CA TYR A 72 -1.93 -13.13 0.88
C TYR A 72 -1.45 -12.08 -0.13
N PRO A 73 -0.81 -10.98 0.33
CA PRO A 73 -0.20 -10.02 -0.56
C PRO A 73 0.97 -10.66 -1.33
N VAL A 74 0.85 -10.64 -2.65
CA VAL A 74 1.93 -10.93 -3.60
C VAL A 74 2.48 -9.61 -4.08
N VAL A 75 3.79 -9.43 -4.01
CA VAL A 75 4.46 -8.17 -4.32
C VAL A 75 5.47 -8.35 -5.45
N ALA A 76 5.55 -7.36 -6.34
CA ALA A 76 6.51 -7.32 -7.43
C ALA A 76 7.37 -6.04 -7.34
N PRO A 77 8.63 -6.09 -7.79
CA PRO A 77 9.50 -4.92 -7.73
C PRO A 77 8.98 -3.85 -8.68
N ILE A 78 9.12 -2.61 -8.26
CA ILE A 78 8.85 -1.46 -9.12
C ILE A 78 10.12 -1.12 -9.87
N CYS A 79 10.13 -1.35 -11.18
CA CYS A 79 11.23 -1.02 -12.06
C CYS A 79 10.90 0.29 -12.80
N ASN A 80 11.83 1.25 -12.80
CA ASN A 80 11.70 2.44 -13.65
C ASN A 80 12.40 2.17 -14.99
N PHE A 81 11.63 2.00 -16.05
CA PHE A 81 12.15 1.88 -17.42
C PHE A 81 11.74 3.10 -18.23
N ASN A 82 12.71 3.94 -18.61
CA ASN A 82 12.48 5.16 -19.40
C ASN A 82 11.39 6.08 -18.84
N GLY A 83 11.40 6.31 -17.52
CA GLY A 83 10.41 7.18 -16.85
C GLY A 83 9.03 6.56 -16.68
N ARG A 84 8.84 5.28 -17.03
CA ARG A 84 7.63 4.52 -16.75
C ARG A 84 7.89 3.53 -15.62
N VAL A 85 6.98 3.53 -14.67
CA VAL A 85 6.88 2.54 -13.59
C VAL A 85 6.37 1.24 -14.22
N ILE A 86 7.23 0.24 -14.33
CA ILE A 86 6.88 -1.12 -14.77
C ILE A 86 6.91 -2.04 -13.57
N VAL A 87 5.87 -2.85 -13.43
CA VAL A 87 5.77 -3.86 -12.37
C VAL A 87 6.20 -5.20 -12.97
N GLU A 88 7.32 -5.76 -12.54
CA GLU A 88 7.82 -7.03 -13.07
C GLU A 88 7.22 -8.23 -12.32
N ALA A 89 6.18 -8.83 -12.91
CA ALA A 89 5.52 -10.01 -12.33
C ALA A 89 6.44 -11.24 -12.19
N ASN A 90 7.53 -11.32 -12.97
CA ASN A 90 8.47 -12.46 -12.95
C ASN A 90 9.35 -12.54 -11.70
N MET A 91 9.35 -11.52 -10.83
CA MET A 91 10.10 -11.50 -9.57
C MET A 91 9.19 -11.41 -8.34
N SER A 92 7.98 -11.94 -8.45
CA SER A 92 6.97 -11.83 -7.39
C SER A 92 7.37 -12.60 -6.12
N VAL A 93 7.29 -11.94 -4.97
CA VAL A 93 7.54 -12.53 -3.65
C VAL A 93 6.24 -12.58 -2.85
N LEU A 94 6.12 -13.64 -2.07
CA LEU A 94 4.92 -14.03 -1.38
C LEU A 94 5.25 -13.97 0.11
N SER A 95 4.99 -12.82 0.76
CA SER A 95 5.45 -12.61 2.14
C SER A 95 4.68 -11.53 2.90
N PRO A 96 3.56 -11.86 3.56
CA PRO A 96 2.86 -10.91 4.43
C PRO A 96 3.69 -10.49 5.65
N TYR A 97 4.56 -11.36 6.15
CA TYR A 97 5.29 -11.14 7.41
C TYR A 97 6.57 -10.30 7.28
N ARG A 98 6.99 -9.97 6.06
CA ARG A 98 8.24 -9.24 5.81
C ARG A 98 8.04 -7.91 5.09
N ILE A 99 6.79 -7.50 4.85
CA ILE A 99 6.46 -6.26 4.18
C ILE A 99 5.73 -5.31 5.13
N GLN A 100 5.98 -4.02 4.95
CA GLN A 100 5.25 -2.92 5.57
C GLN A 100 4.82 -1.95 4.47
N HIS A 101 3.75 -1.20 4.74
CA HIS A 101 3.40 -0.07 3.89
C HIS A 101 4.57 0.91 3.78
N ALA A 102 4.84 1.36 2.56
CA ALA A 102 5.86 2.37 2.31
C ALA A 102 5.32 3.73 2.74
N GLU A 103 6.11 4.46 3.53
CA GLU A 103 5.83 5.86 3.84
C GLU A 103 6.17 6.75 2.65
N ASP A 104 5.65 7.98 2.65
CA ASP A 104 5.76 8.87 1.50
C ASP A 104 7.22 9.26 1.23
N GLU A 105 8.02 9.39 2.29
CA GLU A 105 9.47 9.62 2.21
C GLU A 105 10.21 8.44 1.58
N GLU A 106 9.75 7.21 1.86
CA GLU A 106 10.34 5.97 1.32
C GLU A 106 9.99 5.77 -0.14
N ILE A 107 8.75 6.11 -0.51
CA ILE A 107 8.30 6.14 -1.90
C ILE A 107 9.14 7.12 -2.70
N LYS A 108 9.41 8.31 -2.14
CA LYS A 108 10.25 9.33 -2.77
C LYS A 108 11.72 8.92 -2.86
N ALA A 109 12.26 8.28 -1.82
CA ALA A 109 13.61 7.74 -1.83
C ALA A 109 13.76 6.50 -2.72
N GLY A 110 12.63 5.90 -3.14
CA GLY A 110 12.59 4.61 -3.81
C GLY A 110 13.05 3.47 -2.90
N LYS A 111 13.16 3.71 -1.58
CA LYS A 111 13.66 2.71 -0.65
C LYS A 111 13.20 2.91 0.81
N ARG A 112 13.20 1.82 1.60
CA ARG A 112 13.10 1.87 3.08
C ARG A 112 14.18 2.79 3.64
N LEU A 113 13.78 3.70 4.51
CA LEU A 113 14.71 4.56 5.23
C LEU A 113 15.22 3.82 6.47
N GLU A 114 16.54 3.78 6.65
CA GLU A 114 17.14 3.28 7.87
C GLU A 114 16.71 4.23 9.01
N VAL A 115 15.98 3.68 9.97
CA VAL A 115 15.61 4.41 11.18
C VAL A 115 16.92 4.69 11.93
N LYS A 116 17.28 5.96 12.07
CA LYS A 116 18.43 6.41 12.87
C LYS A 116 18.28 6.02 14.33
#